data_AF-A0A2J7TCW0-F1
#
_entry.id   AF-A0A2J7TCW0-F1
#
_cell.length_a   1.000
_cell.length_b   1.000
_cell.length_c   1.000
_cell.angle_alpha   90.00
_cell.angle_beta   90.00
_cell.angle_gamma   90.00
#
_symmetry.space_group_name_H-M   'P 1'
#
loop_
_entity.id
_entity.type
_entity.pdbx_description
1 polymer ?
#
loop_
_entity_poly.entity_id
_entity_poly.type
_entity_poly.pdbx_seq_one_letter_code
_entity_poly.pdbx_strand_id
1 'polypeptide(L)'
;MPLTDIEIRKAKAGDRLIKLSDGGGLQLWIMPDGAKRWRLAYRFGGGQKTLAIGVYPATGLREARDAREEVRRLLGAGTDPSFAKKVAKANQATASANTFDAIAAELLEKKRRESKADRTLGKLEWLLSLARPAIGSRPISQMVNRH
;
A
#
# COMPACT_ATOMS: atom_id res chain seq x y z
N MET A 1 -27.17 11.50 -3.00
CA MET A 1 -27.77 10.50 -2.09
C MET A 1 -26.64 9.58 -1.64
N PRO A 2 -26.48 9.31 -0.35
CA PRO A 2 -25.48 8.36 0.13
C PRO A 2 -25.82 6.95 -0.36
N LEU A 3 -24.80 6.15 -0.66
CA LEU A 3 -24.96 4.74 -1.03
C LEU A 3 -25.22 3.89 0.21
N THR A 4 -25.86 2.76 -0.02
CA THR A 4 -26.02 1.67 0.94
C THR A 4 -25.30 0.42 0.45
N ASP A 5 -24.90 -0.47 1.37
CA ASP A 5 -24.27 -1.75 1.01
C ASP A 5 -25.17 -2.60 0.10
N ILE A 6 -26.49 -2.51 0.26
CA ILE A 6 -27.46 -3.24 -0.58
C ILE A 6 -27.40 -2.72 -2.03
N GLU A 7 -27.40 -1.40 -2.23
CA GLU A 7 -27.27 -0.80 -3.56
C GLU A 7 -25.95 -1.17 -4.21
N ILE A 8 -24.84 -1.13 -3.45
CA ILE A 8 -23.50 -1.48 -3.94
C ILE A 8 -23.44 -2.94 -4.38
N ARG A 9 -24.02 -3.86 -3.60
CA ARG A 9 -24.07 -5.29 -3.94
C ARG A 9 -24.91 -5.53 -5.19
N LYS A 10 -26.09 -4.91 -5.26
CA LYS A 10 -27.04 -5.06 -6.38
C LYS A 10 -26.58 -4.39 -7.66
N ALA A 11 -25.69 -3.40 -7.57
CA ALA A 11 -25.22 -2.68 -8.74
C ALA A 11 -24.45 -3.62 -9.69
N LYS A 12 -24.93 -3.66 -10.95
CA LYS A 12 -24.38 -4.47 -12.03
C LYS A 12 -23.51 -3.61 -12.95
N ALA A 13 -22.53 -4.24 -13.58
CA ALA A 13 -21.81 -3.60 -14.67
C ALA A 13 -22.74 -3.39 -15.87
N GLY A 14 -22.47 -2.32 -16.62
CA GLY A 14 -23.02 -2.11 -17.96
C GLY A 14 -21.89 -2.04 -18.97
N ASP A 15 -22.21 -1.70 -20.22
CA ASP A 15 -21.23 -1.65 -21.33
C ASP A 15 -20.15 -0.58 -21.15
N ARG A 16 -20.37 0.37 -20.23
CA ARG A 16 -19.47 1.50 -19.94
C ARG A 16 -19.31 1.67 -18.44
N LEU A 17 -18.28 2.44 -18.06
CA LEU A 17 -18.04 2.82 -16.67
C LEU A 17 -19.27 3.53 -16.08
N ILE A 18 -19.82 2.97 -14.99
CA ILE A 18 -20.89 3.57 -14.20
C ILE A 18 -20.28 4.18 -12.93
N LYS A 19 -20.70 5.40 -12.59
CA LYS A 19 -20.26 6.10 -11.39
C LYS A 19 -21.44 6.30 -10.44
N LEU A 20 -21.39 5.66 -9.28
CA LEU A 20 -22.37 5.87 -8.22
C LEU A 20 -21.76 6.81 -7.16
N SER A 21 -22.43 7.90 -6.85
CA SER A 21 -21.93 8.90 -5.89
C SER A 21 -22.41 8.59 -4.48
N ASP A 22 -21.51 8.59 -3.50
CA ASP A 22 -21.82 8.49 -2.06
C ASP A 22 -21.88 9.88 -1.38
N GLY A 23 -21.40 10.93 -2.05
CA GLY A 23 -21.31 12.28 -1.51
C GLY A 23 -19.94 12.64 -0.95
N GLY A 24 -19.68 13.95 -0.83
CA GLY A 24 -18.36 14.48 -0.44
C GLY A 24 -17.24 14.11 -1.43
N GLY A 25 -17.59 13.91 -2.71
CA GLY A 25 -16.66 13.48 -3.75
C GLY A 25 -16.39 11.97 -3.81
N LEU A 26 -16.85 11.18 -2.83
CA LEU A 26 -16.68 9.73 -2.83
C LEU A 26 -17.60 9.08 -3.86
N GLN A 27 -17.06 8.18 -4.66
CA GLN A 27 -17.72 7.52 -5.78
C GLN A 27 -17.34 6.04 -5.84
N LEU A 28 -18.31 5.19 -6.12
CA LEU A 28 -18.08 3.82 -6.57
C LEU A 28 -18.07 3.78 -8.09
N TRP A 29 -16.94 3.36 -8.65
CA TRP A 29 -16.78 3.15 -10.09
C TRP A 29 -16.99 1.68 -10.39
N ILE A 30 -18.02 1.38 -11.18
CA ILE A 30 -18.33 0.03 -11.65
C ILE A 30 -17.84 -0.06 -13.08
N MET A 31 -16.77 -0.80 -13.24
CA MET A 31 -16.12 -1.02 -14.52
C MET A 31 -16.94 -2.02 -15.37
N PRO A 32 -16.79 -2.00 -16.71
CA PRO A 32 -17.46 -2.98 -17.59
C PRO A 32 -17.09 -4.44 -17.27
N ASP A 33 -15.90 -4.67 -16.72
CA ASP A 33 -15.42 -5.98 -16.26
C ASP A 33 -16.07 -6.47 -14.94
N GLY A 34 -16.98 -5.68 -14.35
CA GLY A 34 -17.61 -5.99 -13.06
C GLY A 34 -16.84 -5.49 -11.84
N ALA A 35 -15.61 -5.00 -12.00
CA ALA A 35 -14.81 -4.53 -10.88
C ALA A 35 -15.39 -3.24 -10.28
N LYS A 36 -15.47 -3.20 -8.96
CA LYS A 36 -16.02 -2.09 -8.19
C LYS A 36 -14.90 -1.37 -7.45
N ARG A 37 -14.64 -0.11 -7.80
CA ARG A 37 -13.47 0.65 -7.33
C ARG A 37 -13.91 1.92 -6.62
N TRP A 38 -13.41 2.15 -5.41
CA TRP A 38 -13.65 3.38 -4.68
C TRP A 38 -12.71 4.49 -5.18
N ARG A 39 -13.31 5.60 -5.60
CA ARG A 39 -12.62 6.82 -6.06
C ARG A 39 -13.11 8.01 -5.28
N LEU A 40 -12.20 8.93 -4.98
CA LEU A 40 -12.52 10.20 -4.34
C LEU A 40 -12.13 11.35 -5.27
N ALA A 41 -13.11 12.07 -5.78
CA ALA A 41 -12.90 13.30 -6.51
C ALA A 41 -12.68 14.47 -5.54
N TYR A 42 -11.62 15.24 -5.73
CA TYR A 42 -11.27 16.38 -4.89
C TYR A 42 -10.64 17.50 -5.72
N ARG A 43 -10.48 18.69 -5.13
CA ARG A 43 -9.74 19.80 -5.73
C ARG A 43 -8.54 20.16 -4.87
N PHE A 44 -7.42 20.42 -5.49
CA PHE A 44 -6.20 20.87 -4.82
C PHE A 44 -5.32 21.63 -5.82
N GLY A 45 -4.75 22.78 -5.40
CA GLY A 45 -3.89 23.60 -6.26
C GLY A 45 -4.58 24.07 -7.55
N GLY A 46 -5.84 24.48 -7.48
CA GLY A 46 -6.62 24.96 -8.64
C GLY A 46 -7.20 23.85 -9.54
N GLY A 47 -6.66 22.63 -9.49
CA GLY A 47 -7.09 21.51 -10.35
C GLY A 47 -8.06 20.54 -9.68
N GLN A 48 -8.86 19.84 -10.49
CA GLN A 48 -9.63 18.68 -10.05
C GLN A 48 -8.76 17.41 -10.17
N LYS A 49 -8.76 16.60 -9.12
CA LYS A 49 -8.00 15.36 -9.01
C LYS A 49 -8.90 14.22 -8.56
N THR A 50 -8.45 12.99 -8.77
CA THR A 50 -9.15 11.78 -8.32
C THR A 50 -8.16 10.86 -7.60
N LEU A 51 -8.50 10.47 -6.38
CA LEU A 51 -7.71 9.54 -5.56
C LEU A 51 -8.33 8.13 -5.62
N ALA A 52 -7.48 7.10 -5.78
CA ALA A 52 -7.90 5.72 -5.56
C ALA A 52 -7.97 5.43 -4.06
N ILE A 53 -9.13 5.00 -3.55
CA ILE A 53 -9.28 4.62 -2.14
C ILE A 53 -9.00 3.12 -2.00
N GLY A 54 -9.76 2.28 -2.72
CA GLY A 54 -9.66 0.82 -2.66
C GLY A 54 -10.57 0.13 -3.66
N VAL A 55 -10.73 -1.18 -3.50
CA VAL A 55 -11.57 -2.03 -4.36
C VAL A 55 -12.60 -2.74 -3.49
N TYR A 56 -13.87 -2.72 -3.88
CA TYR A 56 -14.92 -3.46 -3.18
C TYR A 56 -14.91 -4.93 -3.64
N PRO A 57 -15.07 -5.92 -2.74
CA PRO A 57 -15.45 -5.80 -1.33
C PRO A 57 -14.29 -5.66 -0.34
N ALA A 58 -13.03 -5.72 -0.77
CA ALA A 58 -11.87 -5.63 0.12
C ALA A 58 -11.81 -4.31 0.90
N THR A 59 -12.38 -3.24 0.36
CA THR A 59 -12.68 -2.00 1.07
C THR A 59 -14.19 -1.82 1.11
N GLY A 60 -14.77 -1.89 2.31
CA GLY A 60 -16.19 -1.69 2.55
C GLY A 60 -16.63 -0.22 2.43
N LEU A 61 -17.94 0.02 2.44
CA LEU A 61 -18.50 1.38 2.36
C LEU A 61 -18.05 2.26 3.54
N ARG A 62 -18.06 1.71 4.76
CA ARG A 62 -17.61 2.43 5.97
C ARG A 62 -16.15 2.86 5.85
N GLU A 63 -15.26 1.93 5.52
CA GLU A 63 -13.82 2.19 5.36
C GLU A 63 -13.56 3.22 4.25
N ALA A 64 -14.34 3.19 3.17
CA ALA A 64 -14.25 4.18 2.11
C ALA A 64 -14.67 5.59 2.58
N ARG A 65 -15.67 5.69 3.47
CA ARG A 65 -16.07 6.96 4.11
C ARG A 65 -15.04 7.45 5.12
N ASP A 66 -14.46 6.56 5.91
CA ASP A 66 -13.39 6.92 6.86
C ASP A 66 -12.16 7.46 6.09
N ALA A 67 -11.79 6.82 4.98
CA ALA A 67 -10.74 7.30 4.10
C ALA A 67 -11.05 8.65 3.44
N ARG A 68 -12.33 8.95 3.16
CA ARG A 68 -12.77 10.26 2.67
C ARG A 68 -12.52 11.35 3.71
N GLU A 69 -12.90 11.12 4.97
CA GLU A 69 -12.70 12.11 6.03
C GLU A 69 -11.22 12.38 6.27
N GLU A 70 -10.36 11.35 6.24
CA GLU A 70 -8.91 11.54 6.37
C GLU A 70 -8.35 12.37 5.21
N VAL A 71 -8.79 12.12 3.98
CA VAL A 71 -8.40 12.95 2.83
C VAL A 71 -8.88 14.39 3.00
N ARG A 72 -10.11 14.60 3.47
CA ARG A 72 -10.65 15.94 3.73
C ARG A 72 -9.83 16.69 4.78
N ARG A 73 -9.38 15.99 5.83
CA ARG A 73 -8.48 16.54 6.85
C ARG A 73 -7.14 16.98 6.26
N LEU A 74 -6.53 16.14 5.41
CA LEU A 74 -5.28 16.48 4.73
C LEU A 74 -5.42 17.70 3.80
N LEU A 75 -6.53 17.79 3.07
CA LEU A 75 -6.84 18.94 2.22
C LEU A 75 -7.02 20.22 3.04
N GLY A 76 -7.69 20.13 4.20
CA GLY A 76 -7.84 21.26 5.13
C GLY A 76 -6.50 21.73 5.71
N ALA A 77 -5.52 20.82 5.85
CA ALA A 77 -4.15 21.13 6.23
C ALA A 77 -3.25 21.56 5.05
N GLY A 78 -3.80 21.76 3.85
CA GLY A 78 -3.04 22.19 2.67
C GLY A 78 -2.12 21.12 2.08
N THR A 79 -2.32 19.84 2.40
CA THR A 79 -1.50 18.72 1.90
C THR A 79 -2.19 17.98 0.76
N ASP A 80 -1.47 17.69 -0.34
CA ASP A 80 -2.01 16.85 -1.43
C ASP A 80 -2.07 15.36 -1.00
N PRO A 81 -3.26 14.75 -0.87
CA PRO A 81 -3.42 13.36 -0.42
C PRO A 81 -2.80 12.35 -1.39
N SER A 82 -2.72 12.67 -2.68
CA SER A 82 -2.12 11.78 -3.69
C SER A 82 -0.62 11.64 -3.50
N PHE A 83 0.05 12.71 -3.04
CA PHE A 83 1.46 12.69 -2.69
C PHE A 83 1.69 11.90 -1.41
N ALA A 84 0.89 12.13 -0.36
CA ALA A 84 0.99 11.37 0.89
C ALA A 84 0.84 9.85 0.69
N LYS A 85 -0.14 9.42 -0.14
CA LYS A 85 -0.33 8.00 -0.47
C LYS A 85 0.82 7.42 -1.31
N LYS A 86 1.38 8.20 -2.24
CA LYS A 86 2.56 7.78 -3.02
C LYS A 86 3.80 7.63 -2.13
N VAL A 87 4.03 8.57 -1.21
CA VAL A 87 5.14 8.51 -0.25
C VAL A 87 4.98 7.31 0.67
N ALA A 88 3.78 7.05 1.22
CA ALA A 88 3.53 5.87 2.04
C ALA A 88 3.79 4.56 1.29
N LYS A 89 3.35 4.47 0.02
CA LYS A 89 3.61 3.28 -0.82
C LYS A 89 5.10 3.14 -1.16
N ALA A 90 5.79 4.23 -1.47
CA ALA A 90 7.22 4.22 -1.74
C ALA A 90 8.01 3.78 -0.48
N ASN A 91 7.65 4.29 0.69
CA ASN A 91 8.27 3.90 1.96
C ASN A 91 8.01 2.42 2.28
N GLN A 92 6.81 1.89 2.00
CA GLN A 92 6.54 0.46 2.12
C GLN A 92 7.36 -0.37 1.13
N ALA A 93 7.47 0.06 -0.13
CA ALA A 93 8.28 -0.64 -1.13
C ALA A 93 9.77 -0.65 -0.74
N THR A 94 10.31 0.47 -0.25
CA THR A 94 11.68 0.55 0.27
C THR A 94 11.87 -0.30 1.53
N ALA A 95 10.89 -0.34 2.42
CA ALA A 95 10.94 -1.19 3.61
C ALA A 95 10.92 -2.69 3.26
N SER A 96 10.13 -3.09 2.26
CA SER A 96 10.11 -4.46 1.74
C SER A 96 11.40 -4.83 0.98
N ALA A 97 12.06 -3.85 0.35
CA ALA A 97 13.36 -4.05 -0.30
C ALA A 97 14.51 -4.14 0.72
N ASN A 98 14.41 -3.45 1.86
CA ASN A 98 15.43 -3.42 2.92
C ASN A 98 15.08 -4.33 4.11
N THR A 99 14.72 -5.58 3.81
CA THR A 99 14.50 -6.62 4.83
C THR A 99 15.81 -7.25 5.27
N PHE A 100 15.82 -7.89 6.46
CA PHE A 100 16.98 -8.64 6.93
C PHE A 100 17.46 -9.66 5.90
N ASP A 101 16.54 -10.40 5.26
CA ASP A 101 16.88 -11.40 4.25
C ASP A 101 17.53 -10.79 3.00
N ALA A 102 17.01 -9.65 2.53
CA ALA A 102 17.56 -8.97 1.36
C ALA A 102 19.00 -8.51 1.60
N ILE A 103 19.27 -7.88 2.74
CA ILE A 103 20.61 -7.41 3.10
C ILE A 103 21.54 -8.57 3.48
N ALA A 104 21.03 -9.63 4.11
CA ALA A 104 21.79 -10.84 4.41
C ALA A 104 22.28 -11.55 3.12
N ALA A 105 21.42 -11.61 2.09
CA ALA A 105 21.78 -12.14 0.78
C ALA A 105 22.82 -11.26 0.08
N GLU A 106 22.64 -9.94 0.09
CA GLU A 106 23.61 -8.98 -0.47
C GLU A 106 24.98 -9.09 0.22
N LEU A 107 25.00 -9.24 1.54
CA LEU A 107 26.22 -9.41 2.33
C LEU A 107 26.96 -10.70 1.96
N LEU A 108 26.24 -11.83 1.81
CA LEU A 108 26.84 -13.10 1.37
C LEU A 108 27.48 -12.96 -0.01
N GLU A 109 26.79 -12.31 -0.94
CA GLU A 109 27.29 -12.09 -2.30
C GLU A 109 28.51 -11.16 -2.32
N LYS A 110 28.51 -10.11 -1.47
CA LYS A 110 29.70 -9.26 -1.28
C LYS A 110 30.87 -10.06 -0.71
N LYS A 111 30.65 -10.90 0.30
CA LYS A 111 31.70 -11.71 0.92
C LYS A 111 32.26 -12.77 -0.03
N ARG A 112 31.42 -13.30 -0.94
CA ARG A 112 31.84 -14.19 -2.03
C ARG A 112 32.73 -13.46 -3.03
N ARG A 113 32.36 -12.24 -3.44
CA ARG A 113 33.19 -11.38 -4.32
C ARG A 113 34.52 -10.96 -3.68
N GLU A 114 34.55 -10.77 -2.37
CA GLU A 114 35.77 -10.53 -1.59
C GLU A 114 36.68 -11.77 -1.44
N SER A 115 36.39 -12.88 -2.15
CA SER A 115 37.16 -14.13 -2.13
C SER A 115 37.43 -14.69 -0.72
N LYS A 116 36.45 -14.57 0.19
CA LYS A 116 36.54 -15.19 1.51
C LYS A 116 36.53 -16.72 1.39
N ALA A 117 37.30 -17.39 2.24
CA ALA A 117 37.34 -18.85 2.28
C ALA A 117 35.94 -19.48 2.41
N ASP A 118 35.68 -20.56 1.68
CA ASP A 118 34.37 -21.23 1.64
C ASP A 118 33.86 -21.64 3.03
N ARG A 119 34.77 -22.02 3.93
CA ARG A 119 34.44 -22.36 5.32
C ARG A 119 33.87 -21.16 6.10
N THR A 120 34.31 -19.94 5.78
CA THR A 120 33.81 -18.69 6.37
C THR A 120 32.45 -18.32 5.79
N LEU A 121 32.25 -18.50 4.49
CA LEU A 121 30.96 -18.28 3.83
C LEU A 121 29.90 -19.26 4.34
N GLY A 122 30.22 -20.55 4.45
CA GLY A 122 29.30 -21.56 4.97
C GLY A 122 28.90 -21.34 6.43
N LYS A 123 29.81 -20.88 7.28
CA LYS A 123 29.47 -20.46 8.66
C LYS A 123 28.55 -19.26 8.68
N LEU A 124 28.80 -18.26 7.84
CA LEU A 124 27.97 -17.06 7.76
C LEU A 124 26.56 -17.40 7.27
N GLU A 125 26.46 -18.24 6.24
CA GLU A 125 25.19 -18.71 5.68
C GLU A 125 24.38 -19.52 6.70
N TRP A 126 25.03 -20.42 7.44
CA TRP A 126 24.41 -21.15 8.54
C TRP A 126 23.89 -20.20 9.63
N LEU A 127 24.72 -19.25 10.11
CA LEU A 127 24.30 -18.28 11.12
C LEU A 127 23.11 -17.45 10.65
N LEU A 128 23.13 -16.98 9.40
CA LEU A 128 22.02 -16.24 8.82
C LEU A 128 20.77 -17.11 8.77
N SER A 129 20.87 -18.39 8.36
CA SER A 129 19.75 -19.33 8.28
C SER A 129 19.01 -19.53 9.62
N LEU A 130 19.70 -19.42 10.75
CA LEU A 130 19.09 -19.48 12.08
C LEU A 130 18.24 -18.24 12.39
N ALA A 131 18.62 -17.09 11.84
CA ALA A 131 17.94 -15.82 12.05
C ALA A 131 16.76 -15.60 11.08
N ARG A 132 16.82 -16.13 9.85
CA ARG A 132 15.78 -15.92 8.82
C ARG A 132 14.36 -16.25 9.28
N PRO A 133 14.08 -17.38 9.99
CA PRO A 133 12.72 -17.71 10.41
C PRO A 133 12.10 -16.67 11.36
N ALA A 134 12.93 -16.02 12.18
CA ALA A 134 12.47 -15.08 13.19
C ALA A 134 12.41 -13.63 12.69
N ILE A 135 13.34 -13.23 11.82
CA ILE A 135 13.52 -11.82 11.44
C ILE A 135 13.66 -11.56 9.93
N GLY A 136 13.66 -12.60 9.09
CA GLY A 136 13.98 -12.50 7.66
C GLY A 136 13.11 -11.51 6.87
N SER A 137 11.80 -11.53 7.08
CA SER A 137 10.85 -10.63 6.40
C SER A 137 10.72 -9.24 7.04
N ARG A 138 11.42 -8.99 8.15
CA ARG A 138 11.30 -7.72 8.88
C ARG A 138 12.20 -6.65 8.23
N PRO A 139 11.69 -5.44 7.98
CA PRO A 139 12.52 -4.32 7.56
C PRO A 139 13.57 -3.99 8.63
N ILE A 140 14.81 -3.72 8.21
CA ILE A 140 15.90 -3.40 9.15
C ILE A 140 15.59 -2.14 9.97
N SER A 141 14.86 -1.19 9.40
CA SER A 141 14.40 0.03 10.09
C SER A 141 13.47 -0.24 11.27
N GLN A 142 12.89 -1.43 11.37
CA GLN A 142 12.03 -1.85 12.48
C GLN A 142 12.74 -2.77 13.48
N MET A 143 14.02 -3.07 13.27
CA MET A 143 14.83 -3.87 14.19
C MET A 143 15.41 -2.94 15.27
N VAL A 144 14.74 -2.89 16.42
CA VAL A 144 15.22 -2.17 17.61
C VAL A 144 15.93 -3.14 18.54
N ASN A 145 17.01 -2.69 19.17
CA ASN A 145 17.75 -3.47 20.14
C ASN A 145 16.92 -3.54 21.44
N ARG A 146 16.25 -4.66 21.68
CA ARG A 146 15.63 -4.95 22.97
C ARG A 146 16.71 -5.53 23.86
N HIS A 147 17.30 -4.67 24.68
CA HIS A 147 18.05 -5.08 25.86
C HIS A 147 17.08 -5.44 26.98
#